data_AF-A0AAN9BEF0-F1
#
_entry.id   AF-A0AAN9BEF0-F1
#
_cell.length_a   1.000
_cell.length_b   1.000
_cell.length_c   1.000
_cell.angle_alpha   90.00
_cell.angle_beta   90.00
_cell.angle_gamma   90.00
#
_symmetry.space_group_name_H-M   'P 1'
#
loop_
_entity.id
_entity.type
_entity.pdbx_description
1 polymer ?
#
loop_
_entity_poly.entity_id
_entity_poly.type
_entity_poly.pdbx_seq_one_letter_code
_entity_poly.pdbx_strand_id
1 'polypeptide(L)'
;MIAAGEITPILPSSSEKMPDNLTKYFLDHLLNYMVSEVIKIEWMNKEMREISFTFLFNKFKTKYLLWLLPDFHARDIYEPVLELPRERSEEEMQSKDEPVKVTECRDSFIIWLANFTITSRRPDPDLTK
;
A
#
# COMPACT_ATOMS: atom_id res chain seq x y z
N MET A 1 -8.48 18.80 48.43
CA MET A 1 -8.34 17.66 47.49
C MET A 1 -8.19 18.26 46.10
N ILE A 2 -6.99 18.17 45.53
CA ILE A 2 -6.74 18.63 44.17
C ILE A 2 -7.11 17.45 43.27
N ALA A 3 -8.15 17.59 42.45
CA ALA A 3 -8.54 16.58 41.48
C ALA A 3 -7.40 16.39 40.47
N ALA A 4 -7.00 15.15 40.23
CA ALA A 4 -6.04 14.83 39.18
C ALA A 4 -6.67 15.17 37.84
N GLY A 5 -6.23 16.28 37.22
CA GLY A 5 -6.64 16.66 35.88
C GLY A 5 -6.26 15.55 34.90
N GLU A 6 -7.24 15.07 34.14
CA GLU A 6 -7.03 14.08 33.09
C GLU A 6 -5.98 14.63 32.11
N ILE A 7 -4.85 13.93 32.01
CA ILE A 7 -3.75 14.32 31.11
C ILE A 7 -4.18 13.91 29.70
N THR A 8 -4.95 14.76 29.03
CA THR A 8 -5.13 14.66 27.58
C THR A 8 -3.80 14.99 26.91
N PRO A 9 -3.29 14.14 25.99
CA PRO A 9 -2.05 14.44 25.30
C PRO A 9 -2.19 15.78 24.57
N ILE A 10 -1.27 16.70 24.86
CA ILE A 10 -1.20 18.01 24.21
C ILE A 10 -0.71 17.75 22.78
N LEU A 11 -1.65 17.54 21.86
CA LEU A 11 -1.34 17.49 20.44
C LEU A 11 -0.96 18.93 20.02
N PRO A 12 0.18 19.16 19.34
CA PRO A 12 0.45 20.47 18.76
C PRO A 12 -0.74 20.86 17.90
N SER A 13 -1.21 22.10 18.04
CA SER A 13 -2.29 22.68 17.24
C SER A 13 -1.85 22.71 15.78
N SER A 14 -2.05 21.60 15.07
CA SER A 14 -1.84 21.51 13.64
C SER A 14 -2.85 22.43 12.97
N SER A 15 -2.38 23.57 12.48
CA SER A 15 -3.16 24.46 11.61
C SER A 15 -3.39 23.84 10.22
N GLU A 16 -2.74 22.71 9.93
CA GLU A 16 -2.94 21.94 8.72
C GLU A 16 -4.16 21.03 8.88
N LYS A 17 -5.11 21.15 7.95
CA LYS A 17 -6.32 20.33 7.92
C LYS A 17 -5.92 18.85 7.92
N MET A 18 -6.36 18.12 8.92
CA MET A 18 -6.11 16.69 9.03
C MET A 18 -6.75 15.98 7.81
N PRO A 19 -6.06 15.02 7.16
CA PRO A 19 -6.62 14.31 6.02
C PRO A 19 -7.93 13.60 6.37
N ASP A 20 -8.92 13.66 5.47
CA ASP A 20 -10.23 13.01 5.65
C ASP A 20 -10.11 11.50 5.92
N ASN A 21 -9.12 10.89 5.26
CA ASN A 21 -8.72 9.50 5.45
C ASN A 21 -7.23 9.40 5.79
N LEU A 22 -6.94 9.45 7.09
CA LEU A 22 -5.58 9.34 7.62
C LEU A 22 -4.89 8.02 7.22
N THR A 23 -5.62 6.90 7.18
CA THR A 23 -5.07 5.60 6.80
C THR A 23 -4.61 5.60 5.35
N LYS A 24 -5.44 6.11 4.43
CA LYS A 24 -5.10 6.27 3.02
C LYS A 24 -3.87 7.18 2.86
N TYR A 25 -3.87 8.33 3.54
CA TYR A 25 -2.78 9.29 3.46
C TYR A 25 -1.42 8.65 3.77
N PHE A 26 -1.32 7.91 4.87
CA PHE A 26 -0.08 7.21 5.22
C PHE A 26 0.24 6.06 4.27
N LEU A 27 -0.78 5.34 3.78
CA LEU A 27 -0.58 4.28 2.78
C LEU A 27 -0.01 4.84 1.47
N ASP A 28 -0.53 5.95 0.97
CA ASP A 28 -0.05 6.60 -0.26
C ASP A 28 1.43 6.99 -0.13
N HIS A 29 1.80 7.58 1.00
CA HIS A 29 3.20 7.90 1.30
C HIS A 29 4.08 6.65 1.40
N LEU A 30 3.61 5.60 2.09
CA LEU A 30 4.34 4.34 2.19
C LEU A 30 4.59 3.76 0.80
N LEU A 31 3.56 3.65 -0.04
CA LEU A 31 3.66 3.12 -1.40
C LEU A 31 4.65 3.91 -2.26
N ASN A 32 4.59 5.24 -2.20
CA ASN A 32 5.51 6.11 -2.92
C ASN A 32 6.96 5.92 -2.45
N TYR A 33 7.18 5.98 -1.13
CA TYR A 33 8.52 5.92 -0.54
C TYR A 33 9.17 4.54 -0.64
N MET A 34 8.40 3.45 -0.66
CA MET A 34 8.94 2.11 -0.90
C MET A 34 9.70 2.01 -2.23
N VAL A 35 9.34 2.81 -3.24
CA VAL A 35 10.01 2.83 -4.54
C VAL A 35 11.00 3.98 -4.62
N SER A 36 10.58 5.20 -4.26
CA SER A 36 11.42 6.39 -4.44
C SER A 36 12.66 6.36 -3.56
N GLU A 37 12.52 5.98 -2.29
CA GLU A 37 13.63 6.05 -1.34
C GLU A 37 14.65 4.94 -1.57
N VAL A 38 14.19 3.75 -1.99
CA VAL A 38 15.10 2.67 -2.38
C VAL A 38 15.96 3.07 -3.57
N ILE A 39 15.52 3.98 -4.45
CA ILE A 39 16.34 4.45 -5.57
C ILE A 39 17.32 5.56 -5.14
N LYS A 40 16.94 6.39 -4.17
CA LYS A 40 17.76 7.53 -3.69
C LYS A 40 18.93 7.15 -2.80
N ILE A 41 18.87 5.98 -2.17
CA ILE A 41 19.96 5.48 -1.31
C ILE A 41 21.11 4.96 -2.19
N GLU A 42 22.34 5.21 -1.75
CA GLU A 42 23.53 4.63 -2.38
C GLU A 42 23.66 3.16 -1.97
N TRP A 43 23.64 2.27 -2.97
CA TRP A 43 23.76 0.82 -2.77
C TRP A 43 25.11 0.34 -3.29
N MET A 44 25.67 -0.68 -2.63
CA MET A 44 26.93 -1.28 -3.07
C MET A 44 26.84 -1.88 -4.48
N ASN A 45 25.69 -2.44 -4.85
CA ASN A 45 25.42 -2.97 -6.18
C ASN A 45 23.90 -2.99 -6.46
N LYS A 46 23.52 -3.27 -7.71
CA LYS A 46 22.12 -3.33 -8.14
C LYS A 46 21.32 -4.45 -7.46
N GLU A 47 21.95 -5.60 -7.24
CA GLU A 47 21.33 -6.75 -6.59
C GLU A 47 20.88 -6.41 -5.15
N MET A 48 21.71 -5.70 -4.39
CA MET A 48 21.38 -5.28 -3.04
C MET A 48 20.15 -4.35 -3.02
N ARG A 49 20.02 -3.45 -4.00
CA ARG A 49 18.82 -2.61 -4.17
C ARG A 49 17.57 -3.47 -4.41
N GLU A 50 17.65 -4.47 -5.28
CA GLU A 50 16.53 -5.37 -5.59
C GLU A 50 16.14 -6.23 -4.38
N ILE A 51 17.11 -6.76 -3.63
CA ILE A 51 16.90 -7.50 -2.39
C ILE A 51 16.22 -6.61 -1.35
N SER A 52 16.69 -5.36 -1.17
CA SER A 52 16.12 -4.43 -0.21
C SER A 52 14.69 -4.03 -0.56
N PHE A 53 14.40 -3.75 -1.82
CA PHE A 53 13.01 -3.53 -2.27
C PHE A 53 12.15 -4.77 -2.00
N THR A 54 12.64 -5.96 -2.38
CA THR A 54 11.92 -7.23 -2.19
C THR A 54 11.61 -7.49 -0.72
N PHE A 55 12.56 -7.23 0.17
CA PHE A 55 12.36 -7.33 1.62
C PHE A 55 11.25 -6.41 2.12
N LEU A 56 11.30 -5.13 1.73
CA LEU A 56 10.30 -4.13 2.13
C LEU A 56 8.92 -4.48 1.59
N PHE A 57 8.84 -4.86 0.31
CA PHE A 57 7.60 -5.27 -0.34
C PHE A 57 7.02 -6.56 0.26
N ASN A 58 7.86 -7.52 0.66
CA ASN A 58 7.40 -8.72 1.37
C ASN A 58 6.76 -8.37 2.72
N LYS A 59 7.35 -7.45 3.49
CA LYS A 59 6.73 -6.96 4.73
C LYS A 59 5.39 -6.27 4.47
N PHE A 60 5.33 -5.44 3.42
CA PHE A 60 4.08 -4.83 3.00
C PHE A 60 3.02 -5.89 2.69
N LYS A 61 3.35 -6.91 1.91
CA LYS A 61 2.41 -7.97 1.53
C LYS A 61 1.80 -8.68 2.74
N THR A 62 2.62 -9.08 3.70
CA THR A 62 2.15 -9.82 4.89
C THR A 62 1.21 -9.00 5.77
N LYS A 63 1.35 -7.66 5.78
CA LYS A 63 0.58 -6.78 6.67
C LYS A 63 -0.62 -6.11 6.01
N TYR A 64 -0.47 -5.69 4.76
CA TYR A 64 -1.45 -4.87 4.07
C TYR A 64 -2.18 -5.60 2.95
N LEU A 65 -1.56 -6.58 2.28
CA LEU A 65 -2.17 -7.17 1.08
C LEU A 65 -3.45 -7.94 1.38
N LEU A 66 -3.47 -8.74 2.45
CA LEU A 66 -4.68 -9.46 2.88
C LEU A 66 -5.81 -8.51 3.29
N TRP A 67 -5.47 -7.32 3.77
CA TRP A 67 -6.46 -6.32 4.16
C TRP A 67 -6.96 -5.52 2.96
N LEU A 68 -6.05 -5.13 2.06
CA LEU A 68 -6.38 -4.41 0.83
C LEU A 68 -7.12 -5.29 -0.16
N LEU A 69 -6.80 -6.59 -0.23
CA LEU A 69 -7.36 -7.55 -1.18
C LEU A 69 -7.78 -8.82 -0.43
N PRO A 70 -8.91 -8.82 0.29
CA PRO A 70 -9.33 -9.94 1.13
C PRO A 70 -9.58 -11.24 0.36
N ASP A 71 -10.01 -11.14 -0.90
CA ASP A 71 -10.24 -12.30 -1.78
C ASP A 71 -8.98 -12.69 -2.59
N PHE A 72 -7.82 -12.10 -2.29
CA PHE A 72 -6.59 -12.43 -2.98
C PHE A 72 -6.04 -13.77 -2.47
N HIS A 73 -6.26 -14.80 -3.27
CA HIS A 73 -5.64 -16.09 -3.09
C HIS A 73 -4.47 -16.23 -4.06
N ALA A 74 -3.26 -16.39 -3.53
CA ALA A 74 -2.12 -16.84 -4.31
C ALA A 74 -2.40 -18.29 -4.75
N ARG A 75 -2.84 -18.47 -5.98
CA ARG A 75 -3.20 -19.79 -6.51
C ARG A 75 -2.01 -20.43 -7.20
N ASP A 76 -1.90 -21.74 -7.03
CA ASP A 76 -0.96 -22.54 -7.81
C ASP A 76 -1.41 -22.56 -9.28
N ILE A 77 -0.45 -22.50 -10.20
CA ILE A 77 -0.71 -22.57 -11.65
C ILE A 77 -1.36 -23.89 -12.07
N TYR A 78 -1.22 -24.93 -11.23
CA TYR A 78 -1.81 -26.25 -11.45
C TYR A 78 -3.23 -26.42 -10.87
N GLU A 79 -3.73 -25.44 -10.11
CA GLU A 79 -5.08 -25.46 -9.53
C GLU A 79 -5.88 -24.21 -9.96
N PRO A 80 -6.27 -24.14 -11.25
CA PRO A 80 -7.05 -23.01 -11.74
C PRO A 80 -8.47 -23.05 -11.17
N VAL A 81 -9.01 -21.87 -10.82
CA VAL A 81 -10.44 -21.73 -10.51
C VAL A 81 -11.21 -21.93 -11.81
N LEU A 82 -11.94 -23.04 -11.88
CA LEU A 82 -12.78 -23.40 -13.03
C LEU A 82 -14.10 -22.63 -13.06
N GLU A 83 -14.42 -21.95 -11.97
CA GLU A 83 -15.60 -21.08 -11.88
C GLU A 83 -15.32 -19.74 -12.56
N LEU A 84 -16.25 -19.32 -13.43
CA LEU A 84 -16.21 -17.97 -13.99
C LEU A 84 -16.38 -16.95 -12.86
N PRO A 85 -15.57 -15.86 -12.84
CA PRO A 85 -15.80 -14.76 -11.94
C PRO A 85 -17.24 -14.24 -12.12
N ARG A 86 -18.01 -14.25 -11.04
CA ARG A 86 -19.35 -13.65 -11.05
C ARG A 86 -19.24 -12.14 -10.91
N GLU A 87 -20.20 -11.43 -11.47
CA GLU A 87 -20.34 -10.00 -11.18
C GLU A 87 -20.51 -9.82 -9.67
N ARG A 88 -19.73 -8.92 -9.07
CA ARG A 88 -19.89 -8.58 -7.66
C ARG A 88 -21.20 -7.82 -7.51
N SER A 89 -22.05 -8.25 -6.58
CA SER A 89 -23.22 -7.46 -6.18
C SER A 89 -22.77 -6.14 -5.52
N GLU A 90 -23.54 -5.07 -5.68
CA GLU A 90 -23.29 -3.80 -4.97
C GLU A 90 -23.26 -4.01 -3.45
N GLU A 91 -24.08 -4.91 -2.92
CA GLU A 91 -24.14 -5.24 -1.49
C GLU A 91 -22.88 -5.99 -1.01
N GLU A 92 -22.34 -6.87 -1.86
CA GLU A 92 -21.09 -7.59 -1.58
C GLU A 92 -19.88 -6.64 -1.64
N MET A 93 -19.91 -5.65 -2.52
CA MET A 93 -18.89 -4.60 -2.56
C MET A 93 -18.95 -3.78 -1.28
N GLN A 94 -20.11 -3.23 -0.92
CA GLN A 94 -20.25 -2.39 0.28
C GLN A 94 -19.86 -3.12 1.58
N SER A 95 -20.24 -4.39 1.74
CA SER A 95 -19.91 -5.18 2.93
C SER A 95 -18.43 -5.53 3.06
N LYS A 96 -17.73 -5.85 1.96
CA LYS A 96 -16.28 -6.11 1.96
C LYS A 96 -15.44 -4.85 2.07
N ASP A 97 -16.07 -3.71 1.83
CA ASP A 97 -15.48 -2.39 1.84
C ASP A 97 -15.73 -1.66 3.16
N GLU A 98 -16.34 -2.33 4.15
CA GLU A 98 -16.55 -1.84 5.51
C GLU A 98 -15.27 -2.03 6.35
N PRO A 99 -14.69 -0.96 6.94
CA PRO A 99 -15.15 0.44 6.90
C PRO A 99 -14.85 1.13 5.55
N VAL A 100 -15.79 1.94 5.03
CA VAL A 100 -15.78 2.63 3.71
C VAL A 100 -14.43 3.30 3.33
N LYS A 101 -13.58 3.60 4.30
CA LYS A 101 -12.21 4.12 4.12
C LYS A 101 -11.23 3.12 3.49
N VAL A 102 -11.55 1.82 3.45
CA VAL A 102 -10.69 0.74 2.90
C VAL A 102 -10.69 0.74 1.37
N THR A 103 -11.80 1.09 0.72
CA THR A 103 -11.89 1.17 -0.76
C THR A 103 -10.90 2.15 -1.31
N GLU A 104 -10.84 3.34 -0.74
CA GLU A 104 -9.92 4.37 -1.22
C GLU A 104 -8.45 3.96 -1.05
N CYS A 105 -8.14 3.12 -0.06
CA CYS A 105 -6.83 2.53 0.15
C CYS A 105 -6.54 1.44 -0.89
N ARG A 106 -7.54 0.60 -1.21
CA ARG A 106 -7.46 -0.43 -2.24
C ARG A 106 -7.23 0.21 -3.62
N ASP A 107 -7.96 1.26 -3.94
CA ASP A 107 -7.83 2.01 -5.19
C ASP A 107 -6.44 2.62 -5.32
N SER A 108 -5.96 3.28 -4.25
CA SER A 108 -4.59 3.79 -4.18
C SER A 108 -3.55 2.71 -4.47
N PHE A 109 -3.70 1.52 -3.87
CA PHE A 109 -2.78 0.40 -4.12
C PHE A 109 -2.84 -0.12 -5.57
N ILE A 110 -4.04 -0.28 -6.13
CA ILE A 110 -4.22 -0.76 -7.51
C ILE A 110 -3.59 0.23 -8.51
N ILE A 111 -3.85 1.52 -8.33
CA ILE A 111 -3.28 2.58 -9.17
C ILE A 111 -1.75 2.59 -9.05
N TRP A 112 -1.23 2.53 -7.82
CA TRP A 112 0.20 2.45 -7.60
C TRP A 112 0.82 1.22 -8.27
N LEU A 113 0.20 0.04 -8.16
CA LEU A 113 0.69 -1.20 -8.75
C LEU A 113 0.72 -1.14 -10.29
N ALA A 114 -0.34 -0.58 -10.91
CA ALA A 114 -0.37 -0.34 -12.35
C ALA A 114 0.77 0.59 -12.80
N ASN A 115 0.98 1.70 -12.08
CA ASN A 115 2.07 2.63 -12.37
C ASN A 115 3.44 2.02 -12.16
N PHE A 116 3.63 1.25 -11.08
CA PHE A 116 4.87 0.55 -10.77
C PHE A 116 5.23 -0.47 -11.85
N THR A 117 4.27 -1.28 -12.29
CA THR A 117 4.49 -2.30 -13.34
C THR A 117 4.77 -1.69 -14.71
N ILE A 118 4.19 -0.53 -15.03
CA ILE A 118 4.50 0.20 -16.27
C ILE A 118 5.89 0.84 -16.20
N THR A 119 6.22 1.46 -15.07
CA THR A 119 7.47 2.22 -14.89
C THR A 119 8.69 1.31 -14.78
N SER A 120 8.57 0.17 -14.08
CA SER A 120 9.65 -0.81 -13.93
C SER A 120 10.07 -1.49 -15.25
N ARG A 121 9.21 -1.47 -16.28
CA ARG A 121 9.54 -1.98 -17.63
C ARG A 121 10.34 -1.00 -18.47
N ARG A 122 10.50 0.26 -18.05
CA ARG A 122 11.30 1.22 -18.79
C ARG A 122 12.78 0.91 -18.59
N PRO A 123 13.57 0.71 -19.65
CA PRO A 123 15.01 0.58 -19.51
C PRO A 123 15.56 1.87 -18.88
N ASP A 124 16.52 1.68 -17.97
CA ASP A 124 17.17 2.78 -17.26
C ASP A 124 17.86 3.69 -18.30
N PRO A 125 17.46 4.97 -18.44
CA PRO A 125 18.06 5.87 -19.42
C PRO A 125 19.54 6.14 -19.14
N ASP A 126 20.01 5.96 -17.89
CA ASP A 126 21.40 6.19 -17.49
C ASP A 126 22.35 5.02 -17.82
N LEU A 127 21.85 3.92 -18.38
CA LEU A 127 22.66 2.80 -18.89
C LEU A 127 23.02 2.92 -20.38
N THR A 128 22.69 4.04 -21.03
CA THR A 128 22.97 4.30 -22.46
C THR A 128 23.91 5.48 -22.74
N LYS A 129 24.68 5.92 -21.74
CA LYS A 129 25.75 6.91 -21.92
C LYS A 129 27.11 6.36 -21.48
#